data_AF-A0A2D7FD42-F1
#
_entry.id   AF-A0A2D7FD42-F1
#
_cell.length_a   1.000
_cell.length_b   1.000
_cell.length_c   1.000
_cell.angle_alpha   90.00
_cell.angle_beta   90.00
_cell.angle_gamma   90.00
#
_symmetry.space_group_name_H-M   'P 1'
#
loop_
_entity.id
_entity.type
_entity.pdbx_description
1 polymer ?
#
loop_
_entity_poly.entity_id
_entity_poly.type
_entity_poly.pdbx_seq_one_letter_code
_entity_poly.pdbx_strand_id
1 'polypeptide(L)'
;MGKRKIDARRIKSHRNYTITEAAQLLGVHKNTISSWLREGLPHIRTPRPILILGHALKHFLNERREKARKPCPSGHLFCLKCRAPRRPAAHMLDYEPITPTSGNLKGICEACETFIYRRVALAKIGSIAPDCHVSFPQGQRRQITPDIKRTYDWS
;
A
#
# COMPACT_ATOMS: atom_id res chain seq x y z
N MET A 1 -14.60 -12.85 1.87
CA MET A 1 -14.89 -11.74 2.79
C MET A 1 -13.63 -10.90 2.98
N GLY A 2 -13.56 -9.69 2.41
CA GLY A 2 -12.35 -8.86 2.47
C GLY A 2 -12.03 -8.44 3.91
N LYS A 3 -10.76 -8.56 4.33
CA LYS A 3 -10.33 -8.17 5.68
C LYS A 3 -10.48 -6.65 5.83
N ARG A 4 -11.51 -6.20 6.53
CA ARG A 4 -11.77 -4.77 6.76
C ARG A 4 -10.61 -4.14 7.52
N LYS A 5 -10.02 -3.08 6.95
CA LYS A 5 -8.88 -2.39 7.54
C LYS A 5 -9.35 -1.61 8.77
N ILE A 6 -8.71 -1.84 9.91
CA ILE A 6 -9.01 -1.13 11.16
C ILE A 6 -8.46 0.30 11.06
N ASP A 7 -9.33 1.29 11.28
CA ASP A 7 -8.93 2.71 11.27
C ASP A 7 -8.61 3.22 12.68
N ALA A 8 -7.32 3.29 12.99
CA ALA A 8 -6.80 3.79 14.27
C ALA A 8 -7.09 5.28 14.50
N ARG A 9 -7.49 6.06 13.49
CA ARG A 9 -7.82 7.49 13.64
C ARG A 9 -9.11 7.74 14.41
N ARG A 10 -10.00 6.73 14.49
CA ARG A 10 -11.26 6.82 15.23
C ARG A 10 -11.05 6.82 16.76
N ILE A 11 -9.88 6.39 17.23
CA ILE A 11 -9.56 6.26 18.65
C ILE A 11 -9.12 7.62 19.21
N LYS A 12 -9.78 8.08 20.27
CA LYS A 12 -9.40 9.28 21.00
C LYS A 12 -8.32 8.93 22.03
N SER A 13 -7.15 9.56 21.93
CA SER A 13 -5.97 9.16 22.71
C SER A 13 -6.11 9.36 24.22
N HIS A 14 -6.89 10.36 24.65
CA HIS A 14 -7.15 10.67 26.07
C HIS A 14 -8.42 10.03 26.62
N ARG A 15 -9.08 9.15 25.85
CA ARG A 15 -10.29 8.43 26.31
C ARG A 15 -9.94 7.00 26.68
N ASN A 16 -10.54 6.51 27.76
CA ASN A 16 -10.50 5.10 28.14
C ASN A 16 -11.67 4.37 27.50
N TYR A 17 -11.42 3.13 27.08
CA TYR A 17 -12.40 2.29 26.43
C TYR A 17 -12.52 0.96 27.14
N THR A 18 -13.75 0.51 27.34
CA THR A 18 -14.03 -0.91 27.62
C THR A 18 -13.86 -1.75 26.35
N ILE A 19 -13.81 -3.08 26.52
CA ILE A 19 -13.72 -4.02 25.40
C ILE A 19 -14.88 -3.83 24.39
N THR A 20 -16.09 -3.63 24.90
CA THR A 20 -17.30 -3.45 24.08
C THR A 20 -17.29 -2.12 23.35
N GLU A 21 -16.92 -1.03 24.01
CA GLU A 21 -16.80 0.29 23.37
C GLU A 21 -15.71 0.28 22.29
N ALA A 22 -14.54 -0.31 22.54
CA ALA A 22 -13.48 -0.43 21.56
C ALA A 22 -13.91 -1.26 20.34
N ALA A 23 -14.64 -2.36 20.58
CA ALA A 23 -15.18 -3.22 19.53
C ALA A 23 -16.18 -2.47 18.63
N GLN A 24 -17.14 -1.76 19.23
CA GLN A 24 -18.11 -0.93 18.51
C GLN A 24 -17.42 0.19 17.73
N LEU A 25 -16.48 0.89 18.36
CA LEU A 25 -15.73 1.99 17.74
C LEU A 25 -14.92 1.53 16.53
N LEU A 26 -14.30 0.36 16.58
CA LEU A 26 -13.49 -0.15 15.47
C LEU A 26 -14.30 -0.97 14.45
N GLY A 27 -15.55 -1.33 14.78
CA GLY A 27 -16.38 -2.22 13.98
C GLY A 27 -15.80 -3.64 13.92
N VAL A 28 -15.25 -4.12 15.02
CA VAL A 28 -14.67 -5.46 15.17
C VAL A 28 -15.40 -6.24 16.27
N HIS A 29 -15.27 -7.56 16.28
CA HIS A 29 -15.87 -8.38 17.34
C HIS A 29 -15.09 -8.25 18.67
N LYS A 30 -15.78 -8.39 19.81
CA LYS A 30 -15.18 -8.36 21.16
C LYS A 30 -14.06 -9.39 21.35
N ASN A 31 -14.14 -10.52 20.66
CA ASN A 31 -13.10 -11.57 20.71
C ASN A 31 -11.80 -11.09 20.05
N THR A 32 -11.87 -10.20 19.06
CA THR A 32 -10.68 -9.61 18.42
C THR A 32 -9.94 -8.73 19.42
N ILE A 33 -10.66 -7.87 20.13
CA ILE A 33 -10.08 -7.04 21.21
C ILE A 33 -9.51 -7.94 22.31
N SER A 34 -10.23 -9.00 22.69
CA SER A 34 -9.77 -9.98 23.69
C SER A 34 -8.53 -10.75 23.24
N SER A 35 -8.39 -11.03 21.94
CA SER A 35 -7.15 -11.57 21.36
C SER A 35 -6.01 -10.59 21.51
N TRP A 36 -6.24 -9.30 21.23
CA TRP A 36 -5.21 -8.27 21.37
C TRP A 36 -4.73 -8.11 22.81
N LEU A 37 -5.62 -8.23 23.80
CA LEU A 37 -5.25 -8.26 25.22
C LEU A 37 -4.29 -9.43 25.53
N ARG A 38 -4.52 -10.62 24.95
CA ARG A 38 -3.61 -11.77 25.07
C ARG A 38 -2.31 -11.59 24.29
N GLU A 39 -2.35 -10.86 23.18
CA GLU A 39 -1.18 -10.52 22.36
C GLU A 39 -0.35 -9.35 22.94
N GLY A 40 -0.71 -8.83 24.11
CA GLY A 40 0.08 -7.82 24.84
C GLY A 40 -0.44 -6.38 24.74
N LEU A 41 -1.71 -6.15 24.36
CA LEU A 41 -2.31 -4.81 24.41
C LEU A 41 -2.33 -4.28 25.87
N PRO A 42 -1.71 -3.11 26.17
CA PRO A 42 -1.72 -2.54 27.50
C PRO A 42 -3.13 -2.20 27.96
N HIS A 43 -3.48 -2.64 29.17
CA HIS A 43 -4.78 -2.42 29.78
C HIS A 43 -4.65 -2.33 31.31
N ILE A 44 -5.59 -1.64 31.93
CA ILE A 44 -5.69 -1.53 33.38
C ILE A 44 -6.48 -2.73 33.88
N ARG A 45 -5.83 -3.54 34.71
CA ARG A 45 -6.41 -4.77 35.28
C ARG A 45 -7.15 -4.43 36.58
N THR A 46 -8.37 -3.89 36.43
CA THR A 46 -9.32 -3.67 37.54
C THR A 46 -10.20 -4.91 37.73
N PRO A 47 -10.87 -5.07 38.90
CA PRO A 47 -11.75 -6.22 39.17
C PRO A 47 -12.91 -6.37 38.15
N ARG A 48 -13.24 -5.30 37.42
CA ARG A 48 -13.95 -5.15 36.13
C ARG A 48 -14.68 -3.79 36.17
N PRO A 49 -14.84 -3.09 35.03
CA PRO A 49 -14.50 -3.50 33.67
C PRO A 49 -13.02 -3.27 33.31
N ILE A 50 -12.48 -4.12 32.40
CA ILE A 50 -11.14 -3.92 31.83
C ILE A 50 -11.13 -2.63 31.02
N LEU A 51 -10.20 -1.73 31.35
CA LEU A 51 -10.03 -0.45 30.68
C LEU A 51 -8.80 -0.47 29.79
N ILE A 52 -9.00 -0.04 28.54
CA ILE A 52 -7.97 0.12 27.53
C ILE A 52 -7.74 1.62 27.33
N LEU A 53 -6.51 2.08 27.55
CA LEU A 53 -6.13 3.46 27.31
C LEU A 53 -6.14 3.74 25.80
N GLY A 54 -6.80 4.82 25.36
CA GLY A 54 -6.94 5.13 23.94
C GLY A 54 -5.61 5.33 23.21
N HIS A 55 -4.63 5.97 23.85
CA HIS A 55 -3.29 6.12 23.26
C HIS A 55 -2.59 4.77 23.09
N ALA A 56 -2.69 3.87 24.08
CA ALA A 56 -2.09 2.53 24.02
C ALA A 56 -2.73 1.67 22.92
N LEU A 57 -4.06 1.71 22.79
CA LEU A 57 -4.77 1.03 21.71
C LEU A 57 -4.35 1.55 20.33
N LYS A 58 -4.23 2.88 20.19
CA LYS A 58 -3.79 3.52 18.95
C LYS A 58 -2.34 3.11 18.61
N HIS A 59 -1.45 3.10 19.59
CA HIS A 59 -0.06 2.68 19.44
C HIS A 59 0.04 1.23 18.99
N PHE A 60 -0.61 0.31 19.70
CA PHE A 60 -0.63 -1.12 19.38
C PHE A 60 -1.09 -1.40 17.94
N LEU A 61 -2.15 -0.71 17.48
CA LEU A 61 -2.65 -0.85 16.11
C LEU A 61 -1.67 -0.29 15.06
N ASN A 62 -0.97 0.80 15.38
CA ASN A 62 0.04 1.37 14.50
C ASN A 62 1.26 0.46 14.39
N GLU A 63 1.79 -0.04 15.49
CA GLU A 63 2.91 -1.00 15.50
C GLU A 63 2.56 -2.26 14.72
N ARG A 64 1.35 -2.81 14.93
CA ARG A 64 0.89 -3.97 14.17
C ARG A 64 0.81 -3.68 12.67
N ARG A 65 0.36 -2.48 12.30
CA ARG A 65 0.30 -2.04 10.90
C ARG A 65 1.70 -1.89 10.32
N GLU A 66 2.65 -1.35 11.07
CA GLU A 66 4.04 -1.19 10.67
C GLU A 66 4.74 -2.53 10.49
N LYS A 67 4.58 -3.46 11.44
CA LYS A 67 5.06 -4.85 11.31
C LYS A 67 4.47 -5.57 10.11
N ALA A 68 3.21 -5.27 9.76
CA ALA A 68 2.56 -5.83 8.58
C ALA A 68 2.95 -5.15 7.27
N ARG A 69 3.55 -3.94 7.29
CA ARG A 69 4.06 -3.30 6.08
C ARG A 69 5.25 -4.13 5.59
N LYS A 70 5.14 -4.62 4.36
CA LYS A 70 6.27 -5.15 3.62
C LYS A 70 6.74 -4.03 2.67
N PRO A 71 7.72 -3.19 3.06
CA PRO A 71 8.19 -2.12 2.19
C PRO A 71 8.76 -2.73 0.91
N CYS A 72 8.52 -2.08 -0.22
CA CYS A 72 9.26 -2.35 -1.44
C CYS A 72 10.48 -1.42 -1.41
N PRO A 73 11.69 -1.93 -1.15
CA PRO A 73 12.89 -1.10 -1.05
C PRO A 73 13.16 -0.36 -2.36
N SER A 74 13.98 0.69 -2.31
CA SER A 74 14.51 1.34 -3.51
C SER A 74 15.27 0.31 -4.36
N GLY A 75 15.26 0.50 -5.68
CA GLY A 75 15.81 -0.43 -6.65
C GLY A 75 14.99 -1.71 -6.86
N HIS A 76 13.83 -1.85 -6.18
CA HIS A 76 12.95 -3.01 -6.34
C HIS A 76 11.58 -2.62 -6.88
N LEU A 77 11.00 -3.54 -7.65
CA LEU A 77 9.63 -3.48 -8.15
C LEU A 77 8.85 -4.68 -7.60
N PHE A 78 7.56 -4.48 -7.33
CA PHE A 78 6.73 -5.55 -6.78
C PHE A 78 6.30 -6.50 -7.91
N CYS A 79 6.69 -7.75 -7.80
CA CYS A 79 6.29 -8.77 -8.77
C CYS A 79 4.95 -9.40 -8.37
N LEU A 80 3.94 -9.32 -9.25
CA LEU A 80 2.62 -9.91 -8.98
C LEU A 80 2.64 -11.45 -8.98
N LYS A 81 3.51 -12.07 -9.79
CA LYS A 81 3.69 -13.53 -9.84
C LYS A 81 4.37 -14.07 -8.56
N CYS A 82 5.54 -13.53 -8.19
CA CYS A 82 6.23 -13.91 -6.96
C CYS A 82 5.59 -13.37 -5.67
N ARG A 83 4.70 -12.37 -5.76
CA ARG A 83 4.09 -11.66 -4.62
C ARG A 83 5.11 -11.06 -3.64
N ALA A 84 6.24 -10.62 -4.17
CA ALA A 84 7.35 -10.08 -3.39
C ALA A 84 8.05 -8.92 -4.14
N PRO A 85 8.70 -7.99 -3.42
CA PRO A 85 9.66 -7.06 -4.01
C PRO A 85 10.81 -7.83 -4.68
N ARG A 86 11.13 -7.50 -5.92
CA ARG A 86 12.20 -8.12 -6.71
C ARG A 86 13.01 -7.07 -7.42
N ARG A 87 14.29 -7.36 -7.67
CA ARG A 87 15.10 -6.49 -8.51
C ARG A 87 14.71 -6.72 -9.98
N PRO A 88 14.75 -5.66 -10.80
CA PRO A 88 14.69 -5.83 -12.23
C PRO A 88 15.95 -6.56 -12.72
N ALA A 89 15.78 -7.47 -13.68
CA ALA A 89 16.87 -8.21 -14.29
C ALA A 89 17.90 -7.24 -14.87
N ALA A 90 19.18 -7.52 -14.60
CA ALA A 90 20.31 -6.69 -14.99
C ALA A 90 20.19 -5.20 -14.58
N HIS A 91 19.37 -4.88 -13.58
CA HIS A 91 19.13 -3.50 -13.15
C HIS A 91 18.57 -2.60 -14.27
N MET A 92 17.94 -3.17 -15.29
CA MET A 92 17.41 -2.44 -16.44
C MET A 92 15.92 -2.16 -16.30
N LEU A 93 15.53 -0.91 -16.56
CA LEU A 93 14.15 -0.46 -16.53
C LEU A 93 13.86 0.42 -17.75
N ASP A 94 12.65 0.28 -18.29
CA ASP A 94 12.11 1.18 -19.30
C ASP A 94 11.07 2.10 -18.66
N TYR A 95 11.17 3.40 -18.91
CA TYR A 95 10.17 4.37 -18.46
C TYR A 95 9.14 4.63 -19.56
N GLU A 96 7.89 4.22 -19.35
CA GLU A 96 6.79 4.48 -20.26
C GLU A 96 5.96 5.69 -19.75
N PRO A 97 6.05 6.88 -20.37
CA PRO A 97 5.30 8.06 -19.94
C PRO A 97 3.79 7.87 -20.18
N ILE A 98 2.97 8.20 -19.18
CA ILE A 98 1.50 8.20 -19.31
C ILE A 98 0.96 9.63 -19.26
N THR A 99 1.54 10.45 -18.40
CA THR A 99 1.27 11.89 -18.30
C THR A 99 2.60 12.66 -18.37
N PRO A 100 2.57 14.00 -18.55
CA PRO A 100 3.80 14.81 -18.59
C PRO A 100 4.67 14.66 -17.34
N THR A 101 4.06 14.33 -16.20
CA THR A 101 4.73 14.26 -14.90
C THR A 101 4.85 12.84 -14.34
N SER A 102 4.20 11.84 -14.95
CA SER A 102 4.15 10.47 -14.42
C SER A 102 4.11 9.39 -15.50
N GLY A 103 4.72 8.26 -15.20
CA GLY A 103 4.83 7.12 -16.11
C GLY A 103 4.90 5.82 -15.34
N ASN A 104 5.16 4.75 -16.06
CA ASN A 104 5.42 3.42 -15.51
C ASN A 104 6.89 3.09 -15.72
N LEU A 105 7.55 2.62 -14.66
CA LEU A 105 8.78 1.84 -14.81
C LEU A 105 8.37 0.40 -15.11
N LYS A 106 8.92 -0.13 -16.19
CA LYS A 106 8.76 -1.51 -16.64
C LYS A 106 10.12 -2.18 -16.57
N GLY A 107 10.16 -3.39 -16.04
CA GLY A 107 11.35 -4.22 -16.02
C GLY A 107 10.98 -5.69 -16.12
N ILE A 108 11.99 -6.55 -16.12
CA ILE A 108 11.82 -8.00 -16.08
C ILE A 108 12.16 -8.48 -14.66
N CYS A 109 11.38 -9.38 -14.08
CA CYS A 109 11.70 -9.95 -12.77
C CYS A 109 12.89 -10.90 -12.85
N GLU A 110 13.91 -10.70 -12.01
CA GLU A 110 15.09 -11.58 -11.94
C GLU A 110 14.76 -13.06 -11.61
N ALA A 111 13.63 -13.31 -10.94
CA ALA A 111 13.30 -14.65 -10.41
C ALA A 111 12.30 -15.44 -11.25
N CYS A 112 11.43 -14.76 -12.00
CA CYS A 112 10.36 -15.43 -12.75
C CYS A 112 10.17 -14.89 -14.16
N GLU A 113 11.06 -13.99 -14.58
CA GLU A 113 11.18 -13.44 -15.94
C GLU A 113 9.92 -12.75 -16.49
N THR A 114 8.89 -12.58 -15.66
CA THR A 114 7.71 -11.80 -16.05
C THR A 114 7.96 -10.32 -15.91
N PHE A 115 7.27 -9.53 -16.72
CA PHE A 115 7.28 -8.08 -16.58
C PHE A 115 6.76 -7.64 -15.20
N ILE A 116 7.45 -6.67 -14.63
CA ILE A 116 7.11 -5.99 -13.39
C ILE A 116 6.97 -4.51 -13.67
N TYR A 117 5.97 -3.89 -13.04
CA TYR A 117 5.58 -2.52 -13.30
C TYR A 117 5.52 -1.72 -12.00
N ARG A 118 5.89 -0.44 -12.06
CA ARG A 118 5.73 0.50 -10.96
C ARG A 118 5.40 1.88 -11.50
N ARG A 119 4.24 2.43 -11.11
CA ARG A 119 3.86 3.81 -11.43
C ARG A 119 4.73 4.78 -10.64
N VAL A 120 5.35 5.75 -11.32
CA VAL A 120 6.24 6.74 -10.70
C VAL A 120 6.06 8.12 -11.32
N ALA A 121 6.32 9.15 -10.52
CA ALA A 121 6.50 10.49 -11.05
C ALA A 121 7.91 10.63 -11.64
N LEU A 122 8.07 11.38 -12.72
CA LEU A 122 9.35 11.56 -13.42
C LEU A 122 10.45 12.04 -12.46
N ALA A 123 10.14 13.03 -11.63
CA ALA A 123 11.06 13.59 -10.63
C ALA A 123 11.48 12.61 -9.52
N LYS A 124 10.76 11.49 -9.33
CA LYS A 124 11.00 10.50 -8.27
C LYS A 124 11.70 9.24 -8.75
N ILE A 125 12.05 9.14 -10.04
CA ILE A 125 12.70 7.95 -10.61
C ILE A 125 14.01 7.66 -9.87
N GLY A 126 14.86 8.67 -9.67
CA GLY A 126 16.15 8.51 -8.99
C GLY A 126 16.04 8.00 -7.55
N SER A 127 15.01 8.42 -6.79
CA SER A 127 14.80 7.91 -5.43
C SER A 127 14.25 6.48 -5.39
N ILE A 128 13.51 6.09 -6.43
CA ILE A 128 12.82 4.81 -6.49
C ILE A 128 13.73 3.72 -7.05
N ALA A 129 14.58 4.06 -8.00
CA ALA A 129 15.48 3.14 -8.69
C ALA A 129 16.89 3.77 -8.82
N PRO A 130 17.58 4.05 -7.68
CA PRO A 130 18.87 4.73 -7.68
C PRO A 130 19.97 3.95 -8.42
N ASP A 131 19.93 2.61 -8.32
CA ASP A 131 20.94 1.71 -8.90
C ASP A 131 20.38 0.97 -10.12
N CYS A 132 19.54 1.63 -10.93
CA CYS A 132 18.97 1.03 -12.14
C CYS A 132 19.23 1.92 -13.35
N HIS A 133 19.61 1.30 -14.47
CA HIS A 133 19.67 1.97 -15.74
C HIS A 133 18.24 2.13 -16.28
N VAL A 134 17.76 3.38 -16.31
CA VAL A 134 16.42 3.70 -16.80
C VAL A 134 16.51 4.25 -18.22
N SER A 135 16.03 3.45 -19.17
CA SER A 135 15.87 3.86 -20.56
C SER A 135 14.61 4.72 -20.69
N PHE A 136 14.76 5.89 -21.30
CA PHE A 136 13.65 6.77 -21.65
C PHE A 136 13.32 6.61 -23.13
N PRO A 137 12.04 6.73 -23.54
CA PRO A 137 11.66 6.60 -24.93
C PRO A 137 12.30 7.75 -25.71
N GLN A 138 13.23 7.42 -26.60
CA GLN A 138 13.78 8.37 -27.55
C GLN A 138 12.71 8.64 -28.62
N GLY A 139 12.02 9.78 -28.50
CA GLY A 139 11.26 10.37 -29.61
C GLY A 139 9.91 9.73 -29.97
N GLN A 140 8.97 9.62 -29.03
CA GLN A 140 7.56 9.42 -29.42
C GLN A 140 6.93 10.75 -29.89
N ARG A 141 7.16 11.10 -31.16
CA ARG A 141 6.23 11.99 -31.88
C ARG A 141 4.87 11.28 -31.91
N ARG A 142 3.86 11.86 -31.25
CA ARG A 142 2.48 11.40 -31.30
C ARG A 142 2.02 11.29 -32.76
N GLN A 143 1.77 10.09 -33.27
CA GLN A 143 0.77 9.95 -34.33
C GLN A 143 -0.58 10.07 -33.64
N ILE A 144 -1.16 11.27 -33.70
CA ILE A 144 -2.58 11.48 -33.38
C ILE A 144 -3.32 10.88 -34.56
N THR A 145 -3.81 9.65 -34.45
CA THR A 145 -4.91 9.22 -35.33
C THR A 145 -6.16 9.94 -34.86
N PRO A 146 -6.83 10.73 -35.72
CA PRO A 146 -8.07 11.37 -35.35
C PRO A 146 -9.14 10.30 -35.11
N ASP A 147 -9.80 10.42 -33.96
CA ASP A 147 -10.92 9.61 -33.52
C ASP A 147 -12.06 9.73 -34.55
N ILE A 148 -12.31 8.66 -35.32
CA ILE A 148 -13.43 8.60 -36.25
C ILE A 148 -14.70 8.58 -35.40
N LYS A 149 -15.35 9.73 -35.27
CA LYS A 149 -16.69 9.84 -34.69
C LYS A 149 -17.62 8.91 -35.48
N ARG A 150 -18.09 7.83 -34.85
CA ARG A 150 -19.27 7.09 -35.31
C ARG A 150 -20.45 8.03 -35.24
N THR A 151 -20.84 8.62 -36.37
CA THR A 151 -22.15 9.22 -36.56
C THR A 151 -23.18 8.08 -36.55
N TYR A 152 -24.05 8.06 -35.55
CA TYR A 152 -25.27 7.27 -35.61
C TYR A 152 -26.38 8.18 -36.15
N ASP A 153 -26.75 7.95 -37.41
CA ASP A 153 -27.99 8.47 -38.00
C ASP A 153 -29.17 7.71 -37.38
N TRP A 154 -30.09 8.47 -36.77
CA TRP A 154 -31.41 7.98 -36.38
C TRP A 154 -32.41 8.54 -37.37
N SER A 155 -32.76 7.74 -38.39
CA SER A 155 -33.97 7.91 -39.21
C SER A 155 -35.13 7.18 -38.56
#